data_AF-A0A836SKZ6-F1
#
_entry.id   AF-A0A836SKZ6-F1
#
_cell.length_a   1.000
_cell.length_b   1.000
_cell.length_c   1.000
_cell.angle_alpha   90.00
_cell.angle_beta   90.00
_cell.angle_gamma   90.00
#
_symmetry.space_group_name_H-M   'P 1'
#
loop_
_entity.id
_entity.type
_entity.pdbx_description
1 polymer ?
#
loop_
_entity_poly.entity_id
_entity_poly.type
_entity_poly.pdbx_seq_one_letter_code
_entity_poly.pdbx_strand_id
1 'polypeptide(L)'
;MLNFAKQLGAGWWQLRGDKKAFSRWFGQDAMADRYQRLQGMSERRLSFFLKRLSFLAQLVLNEDGKAVEWWQQLALEKAIQPLLHYNGDSRVHLEAFRCLATVLKTLPADIQENSVMPSTLQYIYRLCVDYQEEVWLQCEALNLLETFSSTSLPLVLQKRFNTPGEGDDLFVRRQAVEILGRNLQRFPKLIELIPLIVKDSSPFVRQALAKALNTAPVDIVQTHLPQLARQDDVAAVRAAALLEILSLLPQRSELNRFLLELLNDSLANESDSFVLRVALKVATEACQILSQSEDWVIESTTDSGLQHWQNTLLKTIEQLHRSEDKPIAIRRFAAQAAERLWCEMEPQARTLRTHLQKKLRTQKPEQRRYLAKKPLKSDDTTLARVLSVLSQENFGYDVVQNMLSKTLIRGHLFGFRVWRWLHEFRNPDPSKRQAYRHTIGRYFPGQLRIPSGILCELAETKVPGEPLFFGTEGGWRPYLPLVDELIDCLMRRKMV
;
A
#
# COMPACT_ATOMS: atom_id res chain seq x y z
N MET A 1 -22.25 -48.09 -11.25
CA MET A 1 -21.95 -46.71 -11.67
C MET A 1 -23.17 -45.91 -12.12
N LEU A 2 -24.01 -46.35 -13.08
CA LEU A 2 -25.22 -45.58 -13.46
C LEU A 2 -26.24 -45.39 -12.32
N ASN A 3 -26.45 -46.41 -11.47
CA ASN A 3 -27.29 -46.27 -10.27
C ASN A 3 -26.73 -45.25 -9.28
N PHE A 4 -25.40 -45.16 -9.15
CA PHE A 4 -24.74 -44.18 -8.30
C PHE A 4 -24.86 -42.77 -8.89
N ALA A 5 -24.72 -42.60 -10.20
CA ALA A 5 -25.02 -41.32 -10.87
C ALA A 5 -26.46 -40.86 -10.65
N LYS A 6 -27.43 -41.80 -10.67
CA LYS A 6 -28.83 -41.52 -10.34
C LYS A 6 -28.99 -41.07 -8.88
N GLN A 7 -28.30 -41.71 -7.94
CA GLN A 7 -28.29 -41.30 -6.52
C GLN A 7 -27.66 -39.92 -6.30
N LEU A 8 -26.69 -39.53 -7.12
CA LEU A 8 -26.11 -38.17 -7.13
C LEU A 8 -27.00 -37.12 -7.82
N GLY A 9 -28.23 -37.46 -8.21
CA GLY A 9 -29.19 -36.55 -8.80
C GLY A 9 -29.11 -36.40 -10.33
N ALA A 10 -28.42 -37.32 -11.03
CA ALA A 10 -28.39 -37.30 -12.49
C ALA A 10 -29.79 -37.51 -13.08
N GLY A 11 -30.24 -36.57 -13.90
CA GLY A 11 -31.52 -36.65 -14.59
C GLY A 11 -31.54 -37.74 -15.67
N TRP A 12 -32.74 -38.07 -16.17
CA TRP A 12 -32.93 -39.15 -17.16
C TRP A 12 -32.06 -38.97 -18.43
N TRP A 13 -31.94 -37.73 -18.92
CA TRP A 13 -31.10 -37.39 -20.08
C TRP A 13 -29.61 -37.57 -19.81
N GLN A 14 -29.13 -37.21 -18.62
CA GLN A 14 -27.73 -37.41 -18.21
C GLN A 14 -27.40 -38.89 -18.08
N LEU A 15 -28.27 -39.69 -17.47
CA LEU A 15 -28.09 -41.14 -17.35
C LEU A 15 -28.03 -41.83 -18.71
N ARG A 16 -28.81 -41.35 -19.69
CA ARG A 16 -28.78 -41.87 -21.06
C ARG A 16 -27.49 -41.51 -21.78
N GLY A 17 -26.94 -40.32 -21.54
CA GLY A 17 -25.61 -39.91 -22.00
C GLY A 17 -24.48 -40.71 -21.36
N ASP A 18 -24.52 -40.87 -20.04
CA ASP A 18 -23.55 -41.65 -19.27
C ASP A 18 -23.53 -43.13 -19.71
N LYS A 19 -24.71 -43.71 -19.99
CA LYS A 19 -24.83 -45.08 -20.52
C LYS A 19 -24.15 -45.23 -21.89
N LYS A 20 -24.19 -44.19 -22.73
CA LYS A 20 -23.48 -44.16 -24.03
C LYS A 20 -21.97 -43.96 -23.86
N ALA A 21 -21.54 -43.18 -22.86
CA ALA A 21 -20.14 -42.88 -22.59
C ALA A 21 -19.40 -43.97 -21.79
N PHE A 22 -20.15 -44.92 -21.21
CA PHE A 22 -19.66 -46.02 -20.37
C PHE A 22 -18.57 -46.88 -21.03
N SER A 23 -18.61 -47.04 -22.36
CA SER A 23 -17.64 -47.84 -23.10
C SER A 23 -16.35 -47.12 -23.43
N ARG A 24 -16.23 -45.82 -23.12
CA ARG A 24 -15.22 -44.95 -23.76
C ARG A 24 -14.51 -43.99 -22.81
N TRP A 25 -15.22 -43.31 -21.90
CA TRP A 25 -14.63 -42.31 -20.99
C TRP A 25 -15.33 -42.20 -19.62
N PHE A 26 -16.46 -42.87 -19.39
CA PHE A 26 -17.22 -42.76 -18.14
C PHE A 26 -16.86 -43.89 -17.17
N GLY A 27 -15.84 -43.64 -16.34
CA GLY A 27 -15.33 -44.53 -15.30
C GLY A 27 -15.45 -43.95 -13.88
N GLN A 28 -14.71 -44.54 -12.94
CA GLN A 28 -14.69 -44.08 -11.54
C GLN A 28 -14.20 -42.64 -11.40
N ASP A 29 -13.16 -42.24 -12.14
CA ASP A 29 -12.61 -40.88 -12.08
C ASP A 29 -13.63 -39.82 -12.53
N ALA A 30 -14.33 -40.07 -13.64
CA ALA A 30 -15.39 -39.18 -14.12
C ALA A 30 -16.55 -39.04 -13.12
N MET A 31 -16.81 -40.09 -12.32
CA MET A 31 -17.79 -40.06 -11.24
C MET A 31 -17.28 -39.33 -10.01
N ALA A 32 -16.01 -39.50 -9.65
CA ALA A 32 -15.36 -38.78 -8.57
C ALA A 32 -15.35 -37.26 -8.86
N ASP A 33 -14.94 -36.86 -10.07
CA ASP A 33 -14.96 -35.46 -10.53
C ASP A 33 -16.37 -34.86 -10.48
N ARG A 34 -17.38 -35.62 -10.92
CA ARG A 34 -18.78 -35.15 -10.86
C ARG A 34 -19.23 -34.95 -9.43
N TYR A 35 -18.93 -35.89 -8.54
CA TYR A 35 -19.24 -35.79 -7.13
C TYR A 35 -18.55 -34.57 -6.50
N GLN A 36 -17.23 -34.42 -6.69
CA GLN A 36 -16.46 -33.28 -6.20
C GLN A 36 -17.01 -31.95 -6.71
N ARG A 37 -17.43 -31.88 -7.98
CA ARG A 37 -18.07 -30.67 -8.54
C ARG A 37 -19.41 -30.36 -7.86
N LEU A 38 -20.25 -31.37 -7.63
CA LEU A 38 -21.54 -31.19 -6.96
C LEU A 38 -21.35 -30.79 -5.49
N GLN A 39 -20.39 -31.41 -4.80
CA GLN A 39 -20.00 -31.04 -3.45
C GLN A 39 -19.52 -29.59 -3.41
N GLY A 40 -18.55 -29.20 -4.25
CA GLY A 40 -18.03 -27.83 -4.29
C GLY A 40 -19.09 -26.78 -4.66
N MET A 41 -20.04 -27.12 -5.53
CA MET A 41 -21.20 -26.26 -5.79
C MET A 41 -22.11 -26.10 -4.56
N SER A 42 -22.28 -27.17 -3.78
CA SER A 42 -23.12 -27.17 -2.58
C SER A 42 -22.45 -26.40 -1.44
N GLU A 43 -21.16 -26.61 -1.21
CA GLU A 43 -20.33 -25.86 -0.27
C GLU A 43 -20.34 -24.36 -0.61
N ARG A 44 -20.18 -24.00 -1.89
CA ARG A 44 -20.28 -22.60 -2.33
C ARG A 44 -21.66 -21.99 -2.05
N ARG A 45 -22.73 -22.76 -2.22
CA ARG A 45 -24.10 -22.31 -1.88
C ARG A 45 -24.26 -22.17 -0.37
N LEU A 46 -23.74 -23.09 0.43
CA LEU A 46 -23.75 -23.01 1.89
C LEU A 46 -23.05 -21.75 2.38
N SER A 47 -21.83 -21.46 1.91
CA SER A 47 -21.13 -20.21 2.23
C SER A 47 -21.94 -18.97 1.84
N PHE A 48 -22.61 -18.99 0.68
CA PHE A 48 -23.50 -17.89 0.29
C PHE A 48 -24.71 -17.75 1.22
N PHE A 49 -25.36 -18.85 1.60
CA PHE A 49 -26.51 -18.82 2.49
C PHE A 49 -26.13 -18.39 3.90
N LEU A 50 -24.98 -18.80 4.43
CA LEU A 50 -24.47 -18.34 5.72
C LEU A 50 -24.28 -16.81 5.76
N LYS A 51 -23.73 -16.23 4.68
CA LYS A 51 -23.62 -14.76 4.55
C LYS A 51 -24.97 -14.05 4.55
N ARG A 52 -25.99 -14.66 3.95
CA ARG A 52 -27.34 -14.07 3.89
C ARG A 52 -28.07 -14.26 5.21
N LEU A 53 -27.91 -15.42 5.83
CA LEU A 53 -28.45 -15.73 7.13
C LEU A 53 -27.91 -14.76 8.19
N SER A 54 -26.60 -14.46 8.18
CA SER A 54 -26.01 -13.51 9.13
C SER A 54 -26.61 -12.11 9.00
N PHE A 55 -26.77 -11.63 7.76
CA PHE A 55 -27.39 -10.33 7.48
C PHE A 55 -28.86 -10.28 7.92
N LEU A 56 -29.64 -11.32 7.62
CA LEU A 56 -31.05 -11.38 8.01
C LEU A 56 -31.20 -11.51 9.53
N ALA A 57 -30.40 -12.34 10.19
CA ALA A 57 -30.41 -12.47 11.64
C ALA A 57 -30.04 -11.15 12.32
N GLN A 58 -29.03 -10.43 11.81
CA GLN A 58 -28.69 -9.10 12.30
C GLN A 58 -29.84 -8.09 12.14
N LEU A 59 -30.56 -8.10 11.03
CA LEU A 59 -31.73 -7.24 10.85
C LEU A 59 -32.80 -7.52 11.91
N VAL A 60 -33.15 -8.79 12.10
CA VAL A 60 -34.16 -9.20 13.09
C VAL A 60 -33.73 -8.84 14.52
N LEU A 61 -32.46 -9.06 14.88
CA LEU A 61 -31.96 -8.72 16.22
C LEU A 61 -31.97 -7.22 16.51
N ASN A 62 -31.87 -6.37 15.47
CA ASN A 62 -31.94 -4.93 15.62
C ASN A 62 -33.37 -4.39 15.72
N GLU A 63 -34.40 -5.22 15.51
CA GLU A 63 -35.79 -4.79 15.64
C GLU A 63 -36.23 -4.69 17.11
N ASP A 64 -36.87 -3.57 17.42
CA ASP A 64 -37.66 -3.33 18.63
C ASP A 64 -36.94 -3.51 19.98
N GLY A 65 -35.61 -3.47 20.01
CA GLY A 65 -34.82 -3.60 21.25
C GLY A 65 -34.91 -4.99 21.90
N LYS A 66 -35.42 -6.00 21.18
CA LYS A 66 -35.66 -7.37 21.66
C LYS A 66 -34.58 -8.36 21.22
N ALA A 67 -33.36 -7.88 21.01
CA ALA A 67 -32.24 -8.67 20.48
C ALA A 67 -32.04 -10.02 21.22
N VAL A 68 -32.19 -10.02 22.55
CA VAL A 68 -32.01 -11.21 23.40
C VAL A 68 -33.12 -12.25 23.15
N GLU A 69 -34.37 -11.80 23.07
CA GLU A 69 -35.52 -12.69 22.79
C GLU A 69 -35.39 -13.29 21.39
N TRP A 70 -35.04 -12.46 20.41
CA TRP A 70 -34.84 -12.93 19.03
C TRP A 70 -33.67 -13.89 18.89
N TRP A 71 -32.57 -13.67 19.60
CA TRP A 71 -31.44 -14.60 19.63
C TRP A 71 -31.88 -16.00 20.11
N GLN A 72 -32.62 -16.05 21.21
CA GLN A 72 -33.12 -17.32 21.75
C GLN A 72 -34.09 -18.02 20.79
N GLN A 73 -34.98 -17.26 20.14
CA GLN A 73 -35.96 -17.81 19.20
C GLN A 73 -35.35 -18.29 17.88
N LEU A 74 -34.36 -17.57 17.34
CA LEU A 74 -33.67 -17.96 16.11
C LEU A 74 -32.87 -19.26 16.29
N ALA A 75 -32.39 -19.53 17.51
CA ALA A 75 -31.55 -20.68 17.83
C ALA A 75 -30.39 -20.86 16.82
N LEU A 76 -29.82 -19.72 16.38
CA LEU A 76 -28.91 -19.68 15.23
C LEU A 76 -27.68 -20.55 15.43
N GLU A 77 -27.06 -20.47 16.60
CA GLU A 77 -25.89 -21.28 16.95
C GLU A 77 -26.15 -22.77 16.74
N LYS A 78 -27.30 -23.27 17.24
CA LYS A 78 -27.71 -24.67 17.07
C LYS A 78 -27.92 -25.04 15.60
N ALA A 79 -28.46 -24.12 14.80
CA ALA A 79 -28.69 -24.36 13.37
C ALA A 79 -27.38 -24.45 12.58
N ILE A 80 -26.36 -23.66 12.94
CA ILE A 80 -25.07 -23.62 12.24
C ILE A 80 -24.00 -24.53 12.87
N GLN A 81 -24.26 -25.12 14.03
CA GLN A 81 -23.30 -25.98 14.76
C GLN A 81 -22.64 -27.07 13.90
N PRO A 82 -23.35 -27.79 13.01
CA PRO A 82 -22.71 -28.79 12.15
C PRO A 82 -21.72 -28.17 11.15
N LEU A 83 -21.95 -26.91 10.77
CA LEU A 83 -21.12 -26.17 9.83
C LEU A 83 -19.89 -25.56 10.51
N LEU A 84 -19.95 -25.31 11.83
CA LEU A 84 -18.79 -24.96 12.65
C LEU A 84 -17.79 -26.12 12.81
N HIS A 85 -18.16 -27.35 12.46
CA HIS A 85 -17.27 -28.52 12.53
C HIS A 85 -17.15 -29.20 11.16
N TYR A 86 -17.36 -28.43 10.09
CA TYR A 86 -17.39 -28.98 8.75
C TYR A 86 -15.98 -29.29 8.24
N ASN A 87 -15.72 -30.56 7.94
CA ASN A 87 -14.41 -31.06 7.50
C ASN A 87 -14.19 -30.99 5.97
N GLY A 88 -15.12 -30.40 5.21
CA GLY A 88 -14.97 -30.20 3.77
C GLY A 88 -14.25 -28.89 3.45
N ASP A 89 -14.78 -28.13 2.49
CA ASP A 89 -14.23 -26.81 2.15
C ASP A 89 -14.22 -25.84 3.36
N SER A 90 -13.02 -25.34 3.70
CA SER A 90 -12.80 -24.42 4.83
C SER A 90 -13.63 -23.14 4.72
N ARG A 91 -14.03 -22.73 3.52
CA ARG A 91 -14.90 -21.56 3.31
C ARG A 91 -16.29 -21.74 3.91
N VAL A 92 -16.79 -22.95 4.06
CA VAL A 92 -18.07 -23.17 4.75
C VAL A 92 -17.89 -22.91 6.25
N HIS A 93 -16.82 -23.45 6.80
CA HIS A 93 -16.44 -23.31 8.21
C HIS A 93 -16.18 -21.84 8.58
N LEU A 94 -15.38 -21.12 7.78
CA LEU A 94 -15.09 -19.69 7.94
C LEU A 94 -16.37 -18.84 7.91
N GLU A 95 -17.29 -19.11 6.97
CA GLU A 95 -18.53 -18.34 6.88
C GLU A 95 -19.52 -18.66 8.00
N ALA A 96 -19.45 -19.85 8.60
CA ALA A 96 -20.23 -20.18 9.79
C ALA A 96 -19.72 -19.39 11.00
N PHE A 97 -18.40 -19.29 11.18
CA PHE A 97 -17.78 -18.44 12.21
C PHE A 97 -18.14 -16.97 12.03
N ARG A 98 -18.01 -16.44 10.80
CA ARG A 98 -18.40 -15.06 10.49
C ARG A 98 -19.89 -14.82 10.74
N CYS A 99 -20.73 -15.77 10.38
CA CYS A 99 -22.17 -15.69 10.65
C CYS A 99 -22.44 -15.55 12.15
N LEU A 100 -21.83 -16.39 12.98
CA LEU A 100 -21.94 -16.31 14.43
C LEU A 100 -21.42 -14.96 14.96
N ALA A 101 -20.24 -14.54 14.51
CA ALA A 101 -19.61 -13.29 14.92
C ALA A 101 -20.49 -12.06 14.64
N THR A 102 -21.02 -11.96 13.42
CA THR A 102 -21.86 -10.83 13.00
C THR A 102 -23.11 -10.73 13.86
N VAL A 103 -23.73 -11.86 14.20
CA VAL A 103 -24.97 -11.86 14.97
C VAL A 103 -24.70 -11.58 16.45
N LEU A 104 -23.66 -12.17 17.03
CA LEU A 104 -23.24 -11.88 18.42
C LEU A 104 -22.88 -10.41 18.63
N LYS A 105 -22.27 -9.73 17.64
CA LYS A 105 -22.01 -8.27 17.68
C LYS A 105 -23.26 -7.42 17.91
N THR A 106 -24.42 -7.95 17.56
CA THR A 106 -25.70 -7.23 17.65
C THR A 106 -26.29 -7.33 19.07
N LEU A 107 -25.81 -8.27 19.88
CA LEU A 107 -26.24 -8.40 21.27
C LEU A 107 -25.52 -7.39 22.19
N PRO A 108 -26.14 -7.02 23.33
CA PRO A 108 -25.48 -6.22 24.36
C PRO A 108 -24.16 -6.87 24.83
N ALA A 109 -23.11 -6.05 24.97
CA ALA A 109 -21.73 -6.52 25.21
C ALA A 109 -21.57 -7.37 26.48
N ASP A 110 -22.39 -7.12 27.49
CA ASP A 110 -22.39 -7.80 28.80
C ASP A 110 -22.91 -9.24 28.74
N ILE A 111 -23.71 -9.58 27.72
CA ILE A 111 -24.29 -10.94 27.60
C ILE A 111 -23.70 -11.77 26.46
N GLN A 112 -22.85 -11.20 25.59
CA GLN A 112 -22.40 -11.88 24.37
C GLN A 112 -21.69 -13.21 24.67
N GLU A 113 -20.75 -13.22 25.61
CA GLU A 113 -20.02 -14.44 26.00
C GLU A 113 -20.94 -15.52 26.59
N ASN A 114 -21.88 -15.10 27.45
CA ASN A 114 -22.85 -16.01 28.08
C ASN A 114 -23.94 -16.50 27.12
N SER A 115 -24.05 -15.89 25.94
CA SER A 115 -25.04 -16.25 24.91
C SER A 115 -24.58 -17.39 24.01
N VAL A 116 -23.31 -17.79 24.09
CA VAL A 116 -22.69 -18.88 23.31
C VAL A 116 -22.66 -20.16 24.15
N MET A 117 -22.95 -21.31 23.54
CA MET A 117 -22.85 -22.59 24.24
C MET A 117 -21.41 -22.84 24.74
N PRO A 118 -21.22 -23.42 25.95
CA PRO A 118 -19.89 -23.70 26.50
C PRO A 118 -18.99 -24.53 25.58
N SER A 119 -19.58 -25.47 24.83
CA SER A 119 -18.84 -26.31 23.86
C SER A 119 -18.31 -25.52 22.66
N THR A 120 -19.12 -24.62 22.10
CA THR A 120 -18.70 -23.72 21.02
C THR A 120 -17.65 -22.75 21.50
N LEU A 121 -17.81 -22.21 22.71
CA LEU A 121 -16.85 -21.33 23.33
C LEU A 121 -15.48 -22.04 23.52
N GLN A 122 -15.48 -23.25 24.09
CA GLN A 122 -14.28 -24.07 24.23
C GLN A 122 -13.62 -24.39 22.89
N TYR A 123 -14.43 -24.63 21.85
CA TYR A 123 -13.94 -24.88 20.51
C TYR A 123 -13.28 -23.64 19.88
N ILE A 124 -13.90 -22.45 20.00
CA ILE A 124 -13.30 -21.17 19.58
C ILE A 124 -11.95 -20.97 20.28
N TYR A 125 -11.88 -21.18 21.61
CA TYR A 125 -10.64 -21.08 22.35
C TYR A 125 -9.57 -22.04 21.83
N ARG A 126 -9.94 -23.29 21.54
CA ARG A 126 -9.01 -24.29 21.00
C ARG A 126 -8.48 -23.85 19.64
N LEU A 127 -9.33 -23.40 18.72
CA LEU A 127 -8.90 -22.89 17.42
C LEU A 127 -7.95 -21.70 17.56
N CYS A 128 -8.18 -20.83 18.54
CA CYS A 128 -7.28 -19.71 18.81
C CYS A 128 -5.92 -20.10 19.40
N VAL A 129 -5.71 -21.34 19.86
CA VAL A 129 -4.45 -21.78 20.53
C VAL A 129 -3.79 -23.01 19.90
N ASP A 130 -4.48 -23.76 19.05
CA ASP A 130 -3.95 -24.95 18.37
C ASP A 130 -3.25 -24.56 17.06
N TYR A 131 -1.98 -24.97 16.91
CA TYR A 131 -1.17 -24.65 15.73
C TYR A 131 -1.40 -25.61 14.56
N GLN A 132 -2.09 -26.74 14.79
CA GLN A 132 -2.41 -27.70 13.72
C GLN A 132 -3.64 -27.29 12.90
N GLU A 133 -4.42 -26.33 13.40
CA GLU A 133 -5.62 -25.83 12.74
C GLU A 133 -5.28 -24.90 11.57
N GLU A 134 -6.20 -24.79 10.62
CA GLU A 134 -6.03 -23.97 9.43
C GLU A 134 -5.88 -22.47 9.79
N VAL A 135 -4.87 -21.80 9.22
CA VAL A 135 -4.43 -20.44 9.56
C VAL A 135 -5.57 -19.43 9.51
N TRP A 136 -6.36 -19.42 8.43
CA TRP A 136 -7.46 -18.47 8.28
C TRP A 136 -8.58 -18.72 9.28
N LEU A 137 -8.83 -19.98 9.64
CA LEU A 137 -9.77 -20.33 10.68
C LEU A 137 -9.32 -19.83 12.05
N GLN A 138 -8.03 -19.96 12.38
CA GLN A 138 -7.48 -19.40 13.63
C GLN A 138 -7.65 -17.86 13.67
N CYS A 139 -7.39 -17.18 12.55
CA CYS A 139 -7.59 -15.73 12.43
C CYS A 139 -9.06 -15.32 12.63
N GLU A 140 -10.01 -16.05 12.04
CA GLU A 140 -11.44 -15.80 12.25
C GLU A 140 -11.87 -16.11 13.68
N ALA A 141 -11.34 -17.16 14.29
CA ALA A 141 -11.60 -17.46 15.70
C ALA A 141 -11.09 -16.33 16.62
N LEU A 142 -9.91 -15.76 16.34
CA LEU A 142 -9.39 -14.60 17.08
C LEU A 142 -10.26 -13.35 16.90
N ASN A 143 -10.73 -13.05 15.68
CA ASN A 143 -11.64 -11.93 15.43
C ASN A 143 -13.00 -12.11 16.12
N LEU A 144 -13.49 -13.35 16.14
CA LEU A 144 -14.69 -13.71 16.86
C LEU A 144 -14.46 -13.53 18.37
N LEU A 145 -13.33 -13.98 18.91
CA LEU A 145 -13.00 -13.80 20.32
C LEU A 145 -12.87 -12.32 20.72
N GLU A 146 -12.23 -11.49 19.88
CA GLU A 146 -12.13 -10.02 20.05
C GLU A 146 -13.52 -9.38 20.26
N THR A 147 -14.52 -9.95 19.61
CA THR A 147 -15.88 -9.42 19.62
C THR A 147 -16.56 -9.62 20.97
N PHE A 148 -16.61 -10.88 21.44
CA PHE A 148 -17.57 -11.26 22.46
C PHE A 148 -16.96 -11.54 23.84
N SER A 149 -15.65 -11.82 23.95
CA SER A 149 -15.01 -12.12 25.23
C SER A 149 -13.91 -11.13 25.58
N SER A 150 -14.20 -10.25 26.54
CA SER A 150 -13.23 -9.33 27.12
C SER A 150 -12.24 -10.02 28.07
N THR A 151 -12.67 -11.11 28.71
CA THR A 151 -11.89 -11.80 29.74
C THR A 151 -10.78 -12.65 29.14
N SER A 152 -11.10 -13.37 28.06
CA SER A 152 -10.21 -14.40 27.55
C SER A 152 -9.34 -13.94 26.38
N LEU A 153 -9.72 -12.85 25.71
CA LEU A 153 -8.89 -12.26 24.67
C LEU A 153 -7.46 -11.97 25.15
N PRO A 154 -7.22 -11.27 26.29
CA PRO A 154 -5.85 -11.04 26.76
C PRO A 154 -5.06 -12.32 27.04
N LEU A 155 -5.71 -13.36 27.58
CA LEU A 155 -5.07 -14.64 27.89
C LEU A 155 -4.64 -15.37 26.63
N VAL A 156 -5.48 -15.37 25.60
CA VAL A 156 -5.18 -15.98 24.30
C VAL A 156 -4.05 -15.25 23.59
N LEU A 157 -4.09 -13.91 23.56
CA LEU A 157 -3.01 -13.10 22.97
C LEU A 157 -1.69 -13.33 23.71
N GLN A 158 -1.71 -13.34 25.04
CA GLN A 158 -0.52 -13.61 25.86
C GLN A 158 0.07 -14.99 25.56
N LYS A 159 -0.76 -16.04 25.49
CA LYS A 159 -0.30 -17.39 25.14
C LYS A 159 0.32 -17.42 23.74
N ARG A 160 -0.32 -16.78 22.76
CA ARG A 160 0.16 -16.73 21.37
C ARG A 160 1.53 -16.07 21.24
N PHE A 161 1.79 -14.99 21.96
CA PHE A 161 3.10 -14.31 21.91
C PHE A 161 4.19 -14.99 22.75
N ASN A 162 3.82 -15.63 23.88
CA ASN A 162 4.78 -16.36 24.71
C ASN A 162 5.25 -17.68 24.08
N THR A 163 4.38 -18.32 23.30
CA THR A 163 4.65 -19.60 22.65
C THR A 163 4.36 -19.48 21.16
N PRO A 164 5.22 -18.84 20.36
CA PRO A 164 4.99 -18.72 18.92
C PRO A 164 5.05 -20.11 18.26
N GLY A 165 4.16 -20.34 17.31
CA GLY A 165 4.20 -21.53 16.46
C GLY A 165 5.21 -21.39 15.33
N GLU A 166 5.50 -22.50 14.65
CA GLU A 166 6.34 -22.53 13.45
C GLU A 166 5.52 -22.28 12.17
N GLY A 167 6.22 -22.02 11.06
CA GLY A 167 5.60 -21.90 9.73
C GLY A 167 4.65 -20.72 9.61
N ASP A 168 3.41 -21.00 9.19
CA ASP A 168 2.40 -19.99 8.86
C ASP A 168 1.76 -19.29 10.07
N ASP A 169 2.15 -19.65 11.30
CA ASP A 169 1.70 -18.97 12.53
C ASP A 169 2.03 -17.46 12.53
N LEU A 170 2.99 -17.01 11.72
CA LEU A 170 3.26 -15.58 11.54
C LEU A 170 2.03 -14.77 11.08
N PHE A 171 1.11 -15.38 10.32
CA PHE A 171 -0.11 -14.71 9.87
C PHE A 171 -1.10 -14.55 11.03
N VAL A 172 -1.21 -15.57 11.88
CA VAL A 172 -2.05 -15.55 13.09
C VAL A 172 -1.50 -14.56 14.11
N ARG A 173 -0.19 -14.56 14.35
CA ARG A 173 0.45 -13.60 15.26
C ARG A 173 0.37 -12.17 14.75
N ARG A 174 0.47 -11.93 13.45
CA ARG A 174 0.18 -10.61 12.88
C ARG A 174 -1.26 -10.19 13.19
N GLN A 175 -2.24 -11.06 12.96
CA GLN A 175 -3.63 -10.78 13.28
C GLN A 175 -3.80 -10.46 14.77
N ALA A 176 -3.12 -11.21 15.64
CA ALA A 176 -3.10 -10.96 17.08
C ALA A 176 -2.55 -9.56 17.43
N VAL A 177 -1.52 -9.07 16.73
CA VAL A 177 -1.00 -7.70 16.92
C VAL A 177 -2.00 -6.64 16.44
N GLU A 178 -2.69 -6.88 15.33
CA GLU A 178 -3.73 -5.97 14.84
C GLU A 178 -4.91 -5.88 15.81
N ILE A 179 -5.33 -7.02 16.38
CA ILE A 179 -6.35 -7.08 17.44
C ILE A 179 -5.84 -6.35 18.70
N LEU A 180 -4.60 -6.58 19.11
CA LEU A 180 -3.99 -5.88 20.23
C LEU A 180 -4.09 -4.36 20.04
N GLY A 181 -3.65 -3.84 18.89
CA GLY A 181 -3.69 -2.41 18.58
C GLY A 181 -5.09 -1.82 18.68
N ARG A 182 -6.12 -2.50 18.16
CA ARG A 182 -7.52 -2.06 18.26
C ARG A 182 -8.06 -2.02 19.69
N ASN A 183 -7.45 -2.78 20.61
CA ASN A 183 -7.96 -2.98 21.96
C ASN A 183 -7.06 -2.42 23.08
N LEU A 184 -5.94 -1.73 22.76
CA LEU A 184 -5.03 -1.16 23.75
C LEU A 184 -5.73 -0.20 24.74
N GLN A 185 -6.68 0.61 24.26
CA GLN A 185 -7.45 1.53 25.11
C GLN A 185 -8.44 0.79 26.03
N ARG A 186 -9.05 -0.29 25.53
CA ARG A 186 -10.03 -1.10 26.28
C ARG A 186 -9.36 -1.99 27.31
N PHE A 187 -8.18 -2.52 26.99
CA PHE A 187 -7.42 -3.44 27.84
C PHE A 187 -5.96 -2.97 27.99
N PRO A 188 -5.68 -2.01 28.90
CA PRO A 188 -4.32 -1.47 29.09
C PRO A 188 -3.26 -2.54 29.42
N LYS A 189 -3.65 -3.66 30.04
CA LYS A 189 -2.74 -4.80 30.32
C LYS A 189 -2.09 -5.38 29.05
N LEU A 190 -2.70 -5.21 27.87
CA LEU A 190 -2.13 -5.67 26.61
C LEU A 190 -0.80 -4.96 26.28
N ILE A 191 -0.53 -3.79 26.86
CA ILE A 191 0.74 -3.08 26.71
C ILE A 191 1.93 -3.97 27.15
N GLU A 192 1.74 -4.84 28.15
CA GLU A 192 2.76 -5.75 28.66
C GLU A 192 3.26 -6.76 27.60
N LEU A 193 2.49 -6.96 26.51
CA LEU A 193 2.86 -7.84 25.41
C LEU A 193 3.77 -7.17 24.38
N ILE A 194 3.81 -5.84 24.32
CA ILE A 194 4.59 -5.10 23.32
C ILE A 194 6.09 -5.45 23.37
N PRO A 195 6.76 -5.56 24.54
CA PRO A 195 8.17 -5.95 24.60
C PRO A 195 8.46 -7.33 23.99
N LEU A 196 7.49 -8.26 24.03
CA LEU A 196 7.62 -9.57 23.39
C LEU A 196 7.50 -9.43 21.86
N ILE A 197 6.54 -8.65 21.40
CA ILE A 197 6.25 -8.45 19.97
C ILE A 197 7.38 -7.66 19.28
N VAL A 198 8.03 -6.71 19.95
CA VAL A 198 9.20 -6.02 19.38
C VAL A 198 10.34 -7.01 19.08
N LYS A 199 10.45 -8.10 19.84
CA LYS A 199 11.48 -9.13 19.67
C LYS A 199 10.98 -10.34 18.88
N ASP A 200 9.80 -10.23 18.28
CA ASP A 200 9.19 -11.31 17.52
C ASP A 200 10.11 -11.75 16.37
N SER A 201 10.26 -13.06 16.14
CA SER A 201 11.15 -13.58 15.10
C SER A 201 10.74 -13.19 13.69
N SER A 202 9.46 -12.88 13.47
CA SER A 202 8.92 -12.54 12.15
C SER A 202 8.91 -11.03 11.91
N PRO A 203 9.63 -10.53 10.89
CA PRO A 203 9.56 -9.12 10.50
C PRO A 203 8.15 -8.69 10.09
N PHE A 204 7.32 -9.63 9.62
CA PHE A 204 5.94 -9.36 9.23
C PHE A 204 5.04 -9.03 10.43
N VAL A 205 5.34 -9.62 11.60
CA VAL A 205 4.65 -9.34 12.86
C VAL A 205 5.14 -8.02 13.45
N ARG A 206 6.46 -7.77 13.44
CA ARG A 206 7.04 -6.49 13.91
C ARG A 206 6.56 -5.28 13.09
N GLN A 207 6.37 -5.43 11.78
CA GLN A 207 5.73 -4.41 10.95
C GLN A 207 4.28 -4.11 11.37
N ALA A 208 3.53 -5.12 11.80
CA ALA A 208 2.16 -4.91 12.30
C ALA A 208 2.17 -4.16 13.65
N LEU A 209 3.21 -4.36 14.47
CA LEU A 209 3.37 -3.62 15.71
C LEU A 209 3.54 -2.12 15.47
N ALA A 210 4.34 -1.74 14.46
CA ALA A 210 4.49 -0.34 14.10
C ALA A 210 3.12 0.35 13.89
N LYS A 211 2.23 -0.30 13.15
CA LYS A 211 0.86 0.19 12.92
C LYS A 211 0.00 0.18 14.19
N ALA A 212 0.13 -0.85 15.02
CA ALA A 212 -0.60 -0.96 16.29
C ALA A 212 -0.21 0.15 17.29
N LEU A 213 1.00 0.69 17.22
CA LEU A 213 1.42 1.81 18.07
C LEU A 213 0.62 3.10 17.83
N ASN A 214 -0.07 3.25 16.70
CA ASN A 214 -0.87 4.45 16.41
C ASN A 214 -1.97 4.72 17.46
N THR A 215 -2.46 3.67 18.12
CA THR A 215 -3.49 3.74 19.17
C THR A 215 -2.92 3.62 20.58
N ALA A 216 -1.60 3.45 20.72
CA ALA A 216 -0.94 3.28 22.01
C ALA A 216 -0.79 4.61 22.78
N PRO A 217 -0.64 4.56 24.11
CA PRO A 217 -0.27 5.73 24.92
C PRO A 217 1.05 6.37 24.46
N VAL A 218 1.22 7.67 24.72
CA VAL A 218 2.35 8.49 24.23
C VAL A 218 3.71 7.90 24.65
N ASP A 219 3.84 7.52 25.91
CA ASP A 219 5.05 6.91 26.49
C ASP A 219 5.41 5.59 25.81
N ILE A 220 4.40 4.79 25.44
CA ILE A 220 4.58 3.51 24.74
C ILE A 220 5.07 3.75 23.31
N VAL A 221 4.50 4.73 22.60
CA VAL A 221 4.97 5.11 21.26
C VAL A 221 6.41 5.61 21.33
N GLN A 222 6.71 6.51 22.26
CA GLN A 222 8.05 7.09 22.42
C GLN A 222 9.10 6.04 22.80
N THR A 223 8.70 4.99 23.51
CA THR A 223 9.59 3.88 23.90
C THR A 223 9.86 2.92 22.74
N HIS A 224 8.83 2.49 22.02
CA HIS A 224 8.95 1.35 21.10
C HIS A 224 9.05 1.73 19.62
N LEU A 225 8.51 2.88 19.19
CA LEU A 225 8.65 3.30 17.80
C LEU A 225 10.13 3.50 17.39
N PRO A 226 11.03 4.06 18.22
CA PRO A 226 12.45 4.18 17.87
C PRO A 226 13.18 2.83 17.79
N GLN A 227 12.74 1.83 18.55
CA GLN A 227 13.29 0.47 18.48
C GLN A 227 13.01 -0.11 17.09
N LEU A 228 11.77 0.00 16.63
CA LEU A 228 11.38 -0.48 15.30
C LEU A 228 11.99 0.37 14.17
N ALA A 229 12.03 1.69 14.30
CA ALA A 229 12.46 2.61 13.23
C ALA A 229 13.98 2.71 13.05
N ARG A 230 14.78 2.47 14.10
CA ARG A 230 16.24 2.66 14.07
C ARG A 230 17.04 1.41 14.41
N GLN A 231 16.53 0.56 15.30
CA GLN A 231 17.32 -0.52 15.91
C GLN A 231 16.98 -1.90 15.34
N ASP A 232 15.84 -2.06 14.69
CA ASP A 232 15.45 -3.31 14.05
C ASP A 232 16.46 -3.71 12.97
N ASP A 233 16.82 -5.00 12.92
CA ASP A 233 17.80 -5.53 11.97
C ASP A 233 17.26 -5.53 10.53
N VAL A 234 15.93 -5.64 10.36
CA VAL A 234 15.30 -5.74 9.06
C VAL A 234 14.84 -4.38 8.54
N ALA A 235 15.40 -3.98 7.39
CA ALA A 235 15.08 -2.73 6.70
C ALA A 235 13.58 -2.51 6.46
N ALA A 236 12.82 -3.57 6.15
CA ALA A 236 11.38 -3.50 5.96
C ALA A 236 10.62 -3.08 7.23
N VAL A 237 11.09 -3.48 8.41
CA VAL A 237 10.48 -3.08 9.69
C VAL A 237 10.79 -1.61 9.98
N ARG A 238 12.05 -1.19 9.82
CA ARG A 238 12.46 0.21 9.97
C ARG A 238 11.67 1.14 9.07
N ALA A 239 11.55 0.78 7.79
CA ALA A 239 10.74 1.51 6.82
C ALA A 239 9.26 1.57 7.18
N ALA A 240 8.65 0.47 7.61
CA ALA A 240 7.26 0.45 8.04
C ALA A 240 7.02 1.36 9.25
N ALA A 241 7.91 1.32 10.25
CA ALA A 241 7.84 2.20 11.43
C ALA A 241 7.94 3.69 11.06
N LEU A 242 8.81 4.05 10.11
CA LEU A 242 8.88 5.43 9.62
C LEU A 242 7.63 5.85 8.84
N LEU A 243 6.99 4.95 8.10
CA LEU A 243 5.73 5.27 7.40
C LEU A 243 4.60 5.61 8.36
N GLU A 244 4.56 4.98 9.54
CA GLU A 244 3.51 5.25 10.54
C GLU A 244 3.57 6.66 11.13
N ILE A 245 4.69 7.38 10.96
CA ILE A 245 4.75 8.82 11.27
C ILE A 245 3.62 9.58 10.56
N LEU A 246 3.32 9.25 9.29
CA LEU A 246 2.27 9.92 8.52
C LEU A 246 0.86 9.67 9.09
N SER A 247 0.64 8.52 9.74
CA SER A 247 -0.63 8.16 10.38
C SER A 247 -0.78 8.83 11.74
N LEU A 248 0.32 9.05 12.47
CA LEU A 248 0.35 9.69 13.79
C LEU A 248 0.14 11.21 13.70
N LEU A 249 0.71 11.87 12.69
CA LEU A 249 0.69 13.34 12.57
C LEU A 249 -0.70 13.99 12.65
N PRO A 250 -1.75 13.50 11.94
CA PRO A 250 -3.06 14.15 11.98
C PRO A 250 -3.80 13.98 13.31
N GLN A 251 -3.44 12.97 14.11
CA GLN A 251 -4.24 12.51 15.26
C GLN A 251 -3.56 12.74 16.61
N ARG A 252 -2.23 12.96 16.62
CA ARG A 252 -1.39 12.93 17.82
C ARG A 252 -0.39 14.09 17.83
N SER A 253 -0.89 15.34 17.89
CA SER A 253 -0.05 16.54 17.82
C SER A 253 0.99 16.62 18.95
N GLU A 254 0.72 16.00 20.09
CA GLU A 254 1.64 15.87 21.22
C GLU A 254 2.93 15.08 20.87
N LEU A 255 2.90 14.26 19.82
CA LEU A 255 4.06 13.50 19.33
C LEU A 255 4.88 14.25 18.28
N ASN A 256 4.42 15.39 17.75
CA ASN A 256 5.03 16.05 16.58
C ASN A 256 6.53 16.33 16.76
N ARG A 257 6.96 16.84 17.91
CA ARG A 257 8.38 17.10 18.17
C ARG A 257 9.20 15.80 18.14
N PHE A 258 8.73 14.78 18.85
CA PHE A 258 9.38 13.47 18.89
C PHE A 258 9.47 12.81 17.52
N LEU A 259 8.41 12.90 16.70
CA LEU A 259 8.37 12.31 15.36
C LEU A 259 9.34 13.02 14.41
N LEU A 260 9.49 14.35 14.53
CA LEU A 260 10.50 15.10 13.78
C LEU A 260 11.91 14.63 14.15
N GLU A 261 12.21 14.54 15.44
CA GLU A 261 13.51 14.09 15.95
C GLU A 261 13.82 12.67 15.44
N LEU A 262 12.86 11.74 15.54
CA LEU A 262 13.01 10.37 15.04
C LEU A 262 13.28 10.30 13.53
N LEU A 263 12.52 11.05 12.73
CA LEU A 263 12.68 11.08 11.28
C LEU A 263 14.01 11.72 10.87
N ASN A 264 14.38 12.82 11.52
CA ASN A 264 15.62 13.52 11.27
C ASN A 264 16.84 12.65 11.59
N ASP A 265 16.81 11.96 12.74
CA ASP A 265 17.86 11.01 13.13
C ASP A 265 17.97 9.86 12.15
N SER A 266 16.84 9.36 11.63
CA SER A 266 16.82 8.27 10.65
C SER A 266 17.41 8.71 9.31
N LEU A 267 17.09 9.93 8.84
CA LEU A 267 17.70 10.49 7.63
C LEU A 267 19.21 10.70 7.77
N ALA A 268 19.68 11.09 8.96
CA ALA A 268 21.09 11.36 9.20
C ALA A 268 21.94 10.09 9.34
N ASN A 269 21.41 9.06 10.01
CA ASN A 269 22.21 7.92 10.46
C ASN A 269 21.94 6.60 9.72
N GLU A 270 20.85 6.48 8.97
CA GLU A 270 20.55 5.25 8.24
C GLU A 270 21.53 4.99 7.09
N SER A 271 21.80 3.72 6.84
CA SER A 271 22.70 3.25 5.77
C SER A 271 21.96 2.51 4.66
N ASP A 272 20.83 1.87 4.99
CA ASP A 272 20.03 1.13 4.04
C ASP A 272 19.31 2.07 3.04
N SER A 273 19.51 1.80 1.75
CA SER A 273 18.99 2.62 0.67
C SER A 273 17.45 2.59 0.58
N PHE A 274 16.83 1.47 0.90
CA PHE A 274 15.37 1.35 0.89
C PHE A 274 14.76 2.16 2.04
N VAL A 275 15.34 2.07 3.25
CA VAL A 275 14.88 2.85 4.41
C VAL A 275 15.05 4.35 4.18
N LEU A 276 16.21 4.81 3.69
CA LEU A 276 16.43 6.22 3.36
C LEU A 276 15.45 6.74 2.31
N ARG A 277 15.12 5.94 1.28
CA ARG A 277 14.11 6.32 0.29
C ARG A 277 12.73 6.49 0.92
N VAL A 278 12.36 5.63 1.86
CA VAL A 278 11.10 5.75 2.60
C VAL A 278 11.12 6.97 3.53
N ALA A 279 12.20 7.20 4.27
CA ALA A 279 12.37 8.37 5.13
C ALA A 279 12.23 9.69 4.34
N LEU A 280 12.83 9.78 3.15
CA LEU A 280 12.71 10.94 2.26
C LEU A 280 11.27 11.17 1.78
N LYS A 281 10.53 10.09 1.48
CA LYS A 281 9.10 10.17 1.16
C LYS A 281 8.31 10.71 2.36
N VAL A 282 8.52 10.12 3.54
CA VAL A 282 7.86 10.52 4.78
C VAL A 282 8.13 11.99 5.10
N ALA A 283 9.37 12.46 4.95
CA ALA A 283 9.73 13.86 5.17
C ALA A 283 8.92 14.82 4.29
N THR A 284 8.73 14.48 3.01
CA THR A 284 7.95 15.33 2.09
C THR A 284 6.46 15.28 2.35
N GLU A 285 5.91 14.11 2.67
CA GLU A 285 4.47 13.92 2.91
C GLU A 285 4.05 14.46 4.29
N ALA A 286 4.91 14.35 5.30
CA ALA A 286 4.68 14.92 6.62
C ALA A 286 4.46 16.43 6.56
N CYS A 287 5.30 17.17 5.82
CA CYS A 287 5.13 18.60 5.62
C CYS A 287 3.84 18.95 4.87
N GLN A 288 3.37 18.10 3.95
CA GLN A 288 2.09 18.28 3.27
C GLN A 288 0.92 18.11 4.23
N ILE A 289 0.94 17.06 5.05
CA ILE A 289 -0.09 16.80 6.07
C ILE A 289 -0.14 17.96 7.06
N LEU A 290 1.00 18.37 7.61
CA LEU A 290 1.10 19.46 8.58
C LEU A 290 0.69 20.83 7.99
N SER A 291 0.80 21.01 6.67
CA SER A 291 0.31 22.24 6.01
C SER A 291 -1.21 22.35 5.95
N GLN A 292 -1.93 21.26 6.21
CA GLN A 292 -3.40 21.20 6.24
C GLN A 292 -3.95 21.28 7.66
N SER A 293 -3.13 21.06 8.68
CA SER A 293 -3.51 21.23 10.09
C SER A 293 -3.31 22.69 10.51
N GLU A 294 -4.37 23.33 10.98
CA GLU A 294 -4.27 24.54 11.78
C GLU A 294 -3.76 24.14 13.18
N ASP A 295 -3.01 25.01 13.86
CA ASP A 295 -2.64 24.88 15.28
C ASP A 295 -1.53 23.90 15.68
N TRP A 296 -0.28 24.19 15.27
CA TRP A 296 0.87 23.83 16.11
C TRP A 296 1.90 24.97 16.20
N VAL A 297 2.01 25.57 17.39
CA VAL A 297 2.99 26.59 17.77
C VAL A 297 4.00 25.95 18.71
N ILE A 298 5.29 26.18 18.46
CA ILE A 298 6.35 25.76 19.37
C ILE A 298 6.46 26.80 20.48
N GLU A 299 6.21 26.40 21.74
CA GLU A 299 6.15 27.29 22.91
C GLU A 299 7.42 28.15 23.12
N SER A 300 8.54 27.82 22.47
CA SER A 300 9.84 28.49 22.61
C SER A 300 10.31 29.30 21.40
N THR A 301 9.53 29.39 20.30
CA THR A 301 9.94 30.13 19.09
C THR A 301 8.77 30.84 18.41
N THR A 302 9.02 32.00 17.80
CA THR A 302 8.07 32.69 16.89
C THR A 302 7.77 31.92 15.61
N ASP A 303 8.52 30.86 15.31
CA ASP A 303 8.32 30.02 14.14
C ASP A 303 7.13 29.09 14.33
N SER A 304 6.28 29.01 13.30
CA SER A 304 5.25 27.97 13.26
C SER A 304 5.89 26.59 13.30
N GLY A 305 5.21 25.62 13.91
CA GLY A 305 5.73 24.26 13.99
C GLY A 305 6.02 23.64 12.62
N LEU A 306 5.22 23.97 11.61
CA LEU A 306 5.46 23.58 10.21
C LEU A 306 6.80 24.11 9.68
N GLN A 307 7.13 25.37 9.92
CA GLN A 307 8.42 25.95 9.49
C GLN A 307 9.59 25.24 10.16
N HIS A 308 9.46 24.90 11.44
CA HIS A 308 10.49 24.15 12.15
C HIS A 308 10.73 22.76 11.55
N TRP A 309 9.66 22.03 11.21
CA TRP A 309 9.78 20.76 10.47
C TRP A 309 10.47 20.93 9.13
N GLN A 310 10.00 21.90 8.33
CA GLN A 310 10.52 22.14 6.99
C GLN A 310 12.01 22.49 7.02
N ASN A 311 12.43 23.42 7.89
CA ASN A 311 13.81 23.85 8.00
C ASN A 311 14.73 22.73 8.51
N THR A 312 14.28 21.95 9.51
CA THR A 312 15.04 20.84 10.07
C THR A 312 15.27 19.74 9.03
N LEU A 313 14.19 19.31 8.35
CA LEU A 313 14.27 18.26 7.35
C LEU A 313 15.04 18.71 6.11
N LEU A 314 14.83 19.95 5.62
CA LEU A 314 15.56 20.46 4.46
C LEU A 314 17.07 20.45 4.70
N LYS A 315 17.52 20.89 5.89
CA LYS A 315 18.94 20.87 6.26
C LYS A 315 19.54 19.48 6.15
N THR A 316 18.88 18.48 6.74
CA THR A 316 19.37 17.09 6.75
C THR A 316 19.30 16.45 5.36
N ILE A 317 18.26 16.75 4.58
CA ILE A 317 18.13 16.27 3.20
C ILE A 317 19.21 16.86 2.30
N GLU A 318 19.55 18.15 2.45
CA GLU A 318 20.65 18.76 1.71
C GLU A 318 22.01 18.15 2.07
N GLN A 319 22.23 17.82 3.35
CA GLN A 319 23.42 17.09 3.79
C GLN A 319 23.48 15.70 3.13
N LEU A 320 22.36 14.97 3.13
CA LEU A 320 22.27 13.66 2.48
C LEU A 320 22.52 13.75 0.96
N HIS A 321 22.04 14.81 0.30
CA HIS A 321 22.33 15.03 -1.12
C HIS A 321 23.83 15.25 -1.41
N ARG A 322 24.51 16.01 -0.54
CA ARG A 322 25.94 16.35 -0.67
C ARG A 322 26.89 15.27 -0.15
N SER A 323 26.38 14.30 0.59
CA SER A 323 27.16 13.19 1.15
C SER A 323 27.87 12.38 0.06
N GLU A 324 29.18 12.14 0.23
CA GLU A 324 29.98 11.37 -0.73
C GLU A 324 29.94 9.87 -0.43
N ASP A 325 29.64 9.50 0.82
CA ASP A 325 29.55 8.13 1.32
C ASP A 325 28.24 7.41 0.95
N LYS A 326 27.20 8.16 0.53
CA LYS A 326 25.91 7.56 0.16
C LYS A 326 25.83 7.22 -1.33
N PRO A 327 25.08 6.16 -1.70
CA PRO A 327 24.84 5.83 -3.10
C PRO A 327 24.26 7.00 -3.90
N ILE A 328 24.68 7.14 -5.16
CA ILE A 328 24.23 8.24 -6.05
C ILE A 328 22.70 8.28 -6.15
N ALA A 329 22.03 7.12 -6.21
CA ALA A 329 20.58 7.02 -6.19
C ALA A 329 19.95 7.76 -4.99
N ILE A 330 20.51 7.59 -3.79
CA ILE A 330 20.01 8.24 -2.56
C ILE A 330 20.23 9.74 -2.61
N ARG A 331 21.42 10.18 -3.03
CA ARG A 331 21.72 11.60 -3.21
C ARG A 331 20.75 12.27 -4.17
N ARG A 332 20.35 11.56 -5.23
CA ARG A 332 19.34 12.03 -6.19
C ARG A 332 17.95 12.08 -5.60
N PHE A 333 17.52 11.05 -4.86
CA PHE A 333 16.24 11.09 -4.15
C PHE A 333 16.20 12.22 -3.12
N ALA A 334 17.31 12.51 -2.45
CA ALA A 334 17.43 13.63 -1.53
C ALA A 334 17.27 14.97 -2.26
N ALA A 335 17.92 15.18 -3.41
CA ALA A 335 17.70 16.38 -4.23
C ALA A 335 16.24 16.54 -4.67
N GLN A 336 15.59 15.45 -5.09
CA GLN A 336 14.19 15.47 -5.48
C GLN A 336 13.26 15.81 -4.30
N ALA A 337 13.55 15.27 -3.11
CA ALA A 337 12.82 15.55 -1.88
C ALA A 337 13.02 17.01 -1.43
N ALA A 338 14.24 17.56 -1.54
CA ALA A 338 14.51 18.96 -1.26
C ALA A 338 13.69 19.89 -2.19
N GLU A 339 13.60 19.58 -3.49
CA GLU A 339 12.76 20.36 -4.41
C GLU A 339 11.26 20.26 -4.08
N ARG A 340 10.78 19.10 -3.61
CA ARG A 340 9.39 18.96 -3.12
C ARG A 340 9.16 19.83 -1.90
N LEU A 341 10.06 19.78 -0.92
CA LEU A 341 9.98 20.59 0.30
C LEU A 341 10.02 22.08 -0.02
N TRP A 342 10.96 22.53 -0.86
CA TRP A 342 11.01 23.92 -1.31
C TRP A 342 9.68 24.35 -1.94
N CYS A 343 9.10 23.50 -2.79
CA CYS A 343 7.82 23.80 -3.43
C CYS A 343 6.65 23.89 -2.43
N GLU A 344 6.73 23.21 -1.28
CA GLU A 344 5.78 23.40 -0.18
C GLU A 344 6.09 24.68 0.60
N MET A 345 7.35 24.95 0.92
CA MET A 345 7.77 26.08 1.75
C MET A 345 7.45 27.43 1.08
N GLU A 346 7.62 27.52 -0.24
CA GLU A 346 7.44 28.76 -1.00
C GLU A 346 5.97 28.96 -1.43
N PRO A 347 5.25 29.98 -0.91
CA PRO A 347 3.82 30.16 -1.17
C PRO A 347 3.48 30.33 -2.66
N GLN A 348 4.35 31.03 -3.40
CA GLN A 348 4.17 31.22 -4.84
C GLN A 348 4.32 29.89 -5.60
N ALA A 349 5.32 29.09 -5.25
CA ALA A 349 5.56 27.77 -5.85
C ALA A 349 4.40 26.81 -5.55
N ARG A 350 3.92 26.78 -4.29
CA ARG A 350 2.78 25.95 -3.88
C ARG A 350 1.52 26.29 -4.67
N THR A 351 1.18 27.58 -4.77
CA THR A 351 0.03 28.08 -5.54
C THR A 351 0.15 27.70 -7.01
N LEU A 352 1.34 27.91 -7.59
CA LEU A 352 1.61 27.58 -8.99
C LEU A 352 1.48 26.08 -9.25
N ARG A 353 2.04 25.24 -8.36
CA ARG A 353 1.96 23.78 -8.48
C ARG A 353 0.52 23.31 -8.48
N THR A 354 -0.29 23.74 -7.52
CA THR A 354 -1.71 23.35 -7.43
C THR A 354 -2.47 23.72 -8.69
N HIS A 355 -2.24 24.94 -9.21
CA HIS A 355 -2.86 25.39 -10.46
C HIS A 355 -2.42 24.56 -11.67
N LEU A 356 -1.12 24.32 -11.81
CA LEU A 356 -0.58 23.51 -12.91
C LEU A 356 -1.03 22.06 -12.83
N GLN A 357 -1.02 21.44 -11.65
CA GLN A 357 -1.48 20.07 -11.45
C GLN A 357 -2.94 19.91 -11.90
N LYS A 358 -3.82 20.84 -11.50
CA LYS A 358 -5.23 20.85 -11.95
C LYS A 358 -5.32 21.02 -13.47
N LYS A 359 -4.54 21.94 -14.04
CA LYS A 359 -4.53 22.20 -15.48
C LYS A 359 -3.93 21.08 -16.32
N LEU A 360 -2.95 20.33 -15.83
CA LEU A 360 -2.21 19.35 -16.62
C LEU A 360 -2.80 17.92 -16.48
N ARG A 361 -3.68 17.68 -15.50
CA ARG A 361 -4.28 16.37 -15.20
C ARG A 361 -4.83 15.62 -16.41
N THR A 362 -5.50 16.33 -17.33
CA THR A 362 -6.17 15.74 -18.50
C THR A 362 -5.36 15.79 -19.80
N GLN A 363 -4.17 16.41 -19.78
CA GLN A 363 -3.36 16.58 -20.98
C GLN A 363 -2.72 15.26 -21.38
N LYS A 364 -2.95 14.74 -22.58
CA LYS A 364 -2.28 13.52 -23.06
C LYS A 364 -0.80 13.80 -23.39
N PRO A 365 0.06 12.76 -23.47
CA PRO A 365 1.41 12.92 -24.04
C PRO A 365 1.36 13.58 -25.41
N GLU A 366 2.42 14.31 -25.77
CA GLU A 366 2.61 15.06 -27.01
C GLU A 366 1.67 16.27 -27.20
N GLN A 367 0.68 16.45 -26.34
CA GLN A 367 -0.23 17.58 -26.44
C GLN A 367 0.43 18.88 -25.97
N ARG A 368 0.00 19.97 -26.61
CA ARG A 368 0.37 21.35 -26.27
C ARG A 368 -0.75 22.00 -25.44
N ARG A 369 -0.38 22.80 -24.45
CA ARG A 369 -1.31 23.56 -23.62
C ARG A 369 -0.79 24.97 -23.41
N TYR A 370 -1.62 25.96 -23.75
CA TYR A 370 -1.29 27.36 -23.60
C TYR A 370 -1.49 27.82 -22.15
N LEU A 371 -0.49 28.54 -21.64
CA LEU A 371 -0.54 29.24 -20.36
C LEU A 371 -0.60 30.75 -20.63
N ALA A 372 -1.73 31.35 -20.27
CA ALA A 372 -1.87 32.80 -20.26
C ALA A 372 -0.92 33.42 -19.21
N LYS A 373 -0.41 34.63 -19.49
CA LYS A 373 0.56 35.36 -18.65
C LYS A 373 -0.02 35.81 -17.29
N LYS A 374 -1.33 36.11 -17.24
CA LYS A 374 -2.00 36.68 -16.05
C LYS A 374 -2.09 35.77 -14.82
N PRO A 375 -2.41 34.46 -14.93
CA PRO A 375 -2.45 33.58 -13.76
C PRO A 375 -1.09 33.05 -13.28
N LEU A 376 0.02 33.35 -13.98
CA LEU A 376 1.38 32.96 -13.58
C LEU A 376 2.26 34.20 -13.49
N LYS A 377 2.14 34.99 -12.42
CA LYS A 377 3.19 35.95 -12.02
C LYS A 377 4.35 35.18 -11.38
N SER A 378 4.93 34.22 -12.10
CA SER A 378 6.12 33.49 -11.67
C SER A 378 7.22 33.67 -12.70
N ASP A 379 8.44 33.84 -12.23
CA ASP A 379 9.61 33.84 -13.10
C ASP A 379 9.83 32.45 -13.73
N ASP A 380 10.74 32.40 -14.71
CA ASP A 380 11.04 31.15 -15.42
C ASP A 380 11.64 30.09 -14.50
N THR A 381 12.43 30.51 -13.50
CA THR A 381 13.05 29.62 -12.52
C THR A 381 12.00 28.92 -11.67
N THR A 382 11.07 29.66 -11.08
CA THR A 382 10.00 29.07 -10.26
C THR A 382 9.12 28.13 -11.10
N LEU A 383 8.79 28.52 -12.33
CA LEU A 383 8.04 27.66 -13.24
C LEU A 383 8.79 26.35 -13.54
N ALA A 384 10.08 26.42 -13.85
CA ALA A 384 10.90 25.25 -14.16
C ALA A 384 11.03 24.30 -12.94
N ARG A 385 11.25 24.85 -11.74
CA ARG A 385 11.35 24.06 -10.50
C ARG A 385 10.03 23.39 -10.14
N VAL A 386 8.91 24.11 -10.23
CA VAL A 386 7.58 23.51 -10.02
C VAL A 386 7.27 22.40 -11.03
N LEU A 387 7.57 22.64 -12.32
CA LEU A 387 7.41 21.60 -13.34
C LEU A 387 8.35 20.41 -13.09
N SER A 388 9.57 20.65 -12.60
CA SER A 388 10.51 19.60 -12.19
C SER A 388 9.88 18.70 -11.14
N VAL A 389 9.32 19.27 -10.06
CA VAL A 389 8.57 18.50 -9.04
C VAL A 389 7.43 17.69 -9.67
N LEU A 390 6.60 18.30 -10.53
CA LEU A 390 5.49 17.60 -11.21
C LEU A 390 5.94 16.48 -12.16
N SER A 391 7.16 16.57 -12.70
CA SER A 391 7.72 15.58 -13.63
C SER A 391 8.41 14.40 -12.93
N GLN A 392 8.67 14.49 -11.62
CA GLN A 392 9.34 13.43 -10.89
C GLN A 392 8.55 12.11 -10.91
N GLU A 393 7.22 12.17 -10.96
CA GLU A 393 6.31 11.01 -11.03
C GLU A 393 5.48 11.00 -12.33
N ASN A 394 5.91 11.74 -13.34
CA ASN A 394 5.11 11.96 -14.56
C ASN A 394 6.00 12.15 -15.80
N PHE A 395 5.37 12.39 -16.95
CA PHE A 395 6.06 12.84 -18.16
C PHE A 395 6.82 14.15 -17.90
N GLY A 396 7.92 14.33 -18.64
CA GLY A 396 8.62 15.60 -18.70
C GLY A 396 7.80 16.68 -19.40
N TYR A 397 8.28 17.92 -19.35
CA TYR A 397 7.66 19.07 -19.98
C TYR A 397 8.67 19.88 -20.79
N ASP A 398 8.23 20.38 -21.95
CA ASP A 398 8.92 21.46 -22.66
C ASP A 398 8.11 22.75 -22.54
N VAL A 399 8.79 23.87 -22.27
CA VAL A 399 8.17 25.20 -22.24
C VAL A 399 8.66 26.00 -23.43
N VAL A 400 7.73 26.31 -24.33
CA VAL A 400 7.96 27.24 -25.44
C VAL A 400 7.53 28.64 -25.03
N GLN A 401 8.44 29.61 -25.05
CA GLN A 401 8.15 31.01 -24.78
C GLN A 401 7.68 31.71 -26.06
N ASN A 402 6.52 32.39 -25.97
CA ASN A 402 5.99 33.28 -26.99
C ASN A 402 5.92 34.72 -26.42
N MET A 403 5.82 35.73 -27.29
CA MET A 403 5.80 37.16 -26.90
C MET A 403 4.84 37.50 -25.73
N LEU A 404 3.68 36.84 -25.67
CA LEU A 404 2.63 37.10 -24.67
C LEU A 404 2.20 35.88 -23.86
N SER A 405 2.77 34.70 -24.11
CA SER A 405 2.32 33.44 -23.50
C SER A 405 3.43 32.40 -23.41
N LYS A 406 3.19 31.35 -22.62
CA LYS A 406 4.04 30.16 -22.60
C LYS A 406 3.21 28.97 -23.08
N THR A 407 3.78 28.11 -23.91
CA THR A 407 3.15 26.85 -24.34
C THR A 407 3.87 25.69 -23.66
N LEU A 408 3.14 24.92 -22.85
CA LEU A 408 3.64 23.69 -22.24
C LEU A 408 3.34 22.51 -23.16
N ILE A 409 4.34 21.65 -23.34
CA ILE A 409 4.21 20.40 -24.10
C ILE A 409 4.53 19.27 -23.12
N ARG A 410 3.62 18.30 -22.99
CA ARG A 410 3.78 17.16 -22.08
C ARG A 410 4.44 16.00 -22.82
N GLY A 411 5.48 15.41 -22.26
CA GLY A 411 6.22 14.30 -22.87
C GLY A 411 7.16 14.76 -23.98
N HIS A 412 7.57 13.81 -24.82
CA HIS A 412 8.45 14.07 -25.96
C HIS A 412 7.62 14.11 -27.24
N LEU A 413 7.93 15.05 -28.14
CA LEU A 413 7.46 14.97 -29.52
C LEU A 413 8.35 14.01 -30.29
N PHE A 414 7.80 13.28 -31.25
CA PHE A 414 8.55 12.36 -32.09
C PHE A 414 8.48 12.76 -33.55
N GLY A 415 9.57 12.56 -34.28
CA GLY A 415 9.61 12.77 -35.72
C GLY A 415 10.90 12.26 -36.36
N PHE A 416 10.96 12.34 -37.68
CA PHE A 416 12.11 11.86 -38.44
C PHE A 416 13.38 12.69 -38.15
N ARG A 417 14.53 12.02 -37.94
CA ARG A 417 15.82 12.67 -37.70
C ARG A 417 16.84 12.27 -38.75
N VAL A 418 17.36 13.25 -39.49
CA VAL A 418 18.38 13.04 -40.55
C VAL A 418 19.62 12.34 -40.00
N TRP A 419 20.09 12.74 -38.82
CA TRP A 419 21.28 12.12 -38.21
C TRP A 419 21.03 10.65 -37.82
N ARG A 420 19.81 10.31 -37.34
CA ARG A 420 19.43 8.92 -37.06
C ARG A 420 19.37 8.12 -38.35
N TRP A 421 18.81 8.68 -39.42
CA TRP A 421 18.81 8.05 -40.73
C TRP A 421 20.23 7.78 -41.25
N LEU A 422 21.14 8.75 -41.15
CA LEU A 422 22.56 8.56 -41.50
C LEU A 422 23.24 7.51 -40.62
N HIS A 423 22.94 7.50 -39.32
CA HIS A 423 23.47 6.51 -38.38
C HIS A 423 23.00 5.09 -38.73
N GLU A 424 21.70 4.91 -39.00
CA GLU A 424 21.12 3.62 -39.38
C GLU A 424 21.65 3.12 -40.73
N PHE A 425 21.86 4.02 -41.69
CA PHE A 425 22.47 3.67 -42.98
C PHE A 425 23.91 3.17 -42.83
N ARG A 426 24.69 3.77 -41.91
CA ARG A 426 26.11 3.40 -41.68
C ARG A 426 26.30 2.23 -40.72
N ASN A 427 25.35 1.99 -39.82
CA ASN A 427 25.43 0.97 -38.77
C ASN A 427 24.16 0.08 -38.77
N PRO A 428 23.93 -0.69 -39.85
CA PRO A 428 22.84 -1.65 -39.88
C PRO A 428 23.15 -2.80 -38.90
N ASP A 429 22.18 -3.15 -38.04
CA ASP A 429 22.37 -4.22 -37.07
C ASP A 429 21.09 -5.06 -36.95
N PRO A 430 21.14 -6.37 -37.29
CA PRO A 430 19.98 -7.26 -37.23
C PRO A 430 19.50 -7.53 -35.80
N SER A 431 20.32 -7.24 -34.78
CA SER A 431 19.97 -7.42 -33.38
C SER A 431 19.15 -6.25 -32.80
N LYS A 432 18.85 -5.20 -33.59
CA LYS A 432 17.98 -4.10 -33.16
C LYS A 432 16.52 -4.57 -33.02
N ARG A 433 15.75 -3.87 -32.19
CA ARG A 433 14.32 -4.16 -31.96
C ARG A 433 13.57 -4.24 -33.30
N GLN A 434 13.00 -5.41 -33.58
CA GLN A 434 12.18 -5.66 -34.76
C GLN A 434 10.89 -4.83 -34.68
N ALA A 435 10.41 -4.34 -35.82
CA ALA A 435 9.23 -3.46 -35.93
C ALA A 435 9.31 -2.07 -35.26
N TYR A 436 10.50 -1.61 -34.86
CA TYR A 436 10.71 -0.24 -34.37
C TYR A 436 11.24 0.70 -35.47
N ARG A 437 10.80 1.96 -35.49
CA ARG A 437 11.25 2.97 -36.48
C ARG A 437 12.51 3.69 -35.97
N HIS A 438 13.68 3.13 -36.28
CA HIS A 438 14.99 3.65 -35.82
C HIS A 438 15.38 5.04 -36.38
N THR A 439 14.69 5.52 -37.42
CA THR A 439 14.88 6.86 -37.99
C THR A 439 14.08 7.96 -37.29
N ILE A 440 13.15 7.57 -36.40
CA ILE A 440 12.38 8.51 -35.59
C ILE A 440 13.16 8.79 -34.31
N GLY A 441 13.25 10.06 -33.96
CA GLY A 441 13.84 10.54 -32.70
C GLY A 441 12.95 11.54 -31.98
N ARG A 442 13.42 11.99 -30.83
CA ARG A 442 12.69 12.97 -30.00
C ARG A 442 12.95 14.37 -30.53
N TYR A 443 11.96 15.25 -30.42
CA TYR A 443 12.03 16.70 -30.66
C TYR A 443 11.76 17.46 -29.38
N PHE A 444 12.58 18.48 -29.11
CA PHE A 444 12.63 19.21 -27.85
C PHE A 444 12.40 20.71 -28.06
N PRO A 445 11.25 21.16 -28.58
CA PRO A 445 11.01 22.54 -29.04
C PRO A 445 11.09 23.64 -27.96
N GLY A 446 11.13 23.30 -26.67
CA GLY A 446 11.08 24.27 -25.56
C GLY A 446 12.42 24.92 -25.21
N GLN A 447 12.38 26.20 -24.83
CA GLN A 447 13.54 26.91 -24.25
C GLN A 447 13.82 26.47 -22.81
N LEU A 448 12.79 26.04 -22.07
CA LEU A 448 12.97 25.37 -20.77
C LEU A 448 12.62 23.89 -20.93
N ARG A 449 13.54 23.04 -20.51
CA ARG A 449 13.44 21.59 -20.59
C ARG A 449 13.30 21.00 -19.20
N ILE A 450 12.26 20.21 -19.00
CA ILE A 450 11.99 19.51 -17.75
C ILE A 450 11.92 18.01 -18.06
N PRO A 451 12.99 17.24 -17.78
CA PRO A 451 13.00 15.81 -18.02
C PRO A 451 12.06 15.04 -17.07
N SER A 452 11.56 13.88 -17.50
CA SER A 452 10.79 12.99 -16.61
C SER A 452 11.70 12.33 -15.57
N GLY A 453 11.22 12.20 -14.33
CA GLY A 453 11.93 11.44 -13.29
C GLY A 453 11.85 9.92 -13.43
N ILE A 454 10.85 9.40 -14.14
CA ILE A 454 10.53 7.95 -14.19
C ILE A 454 10.60 7.34 -15.58
N LEU A 455 10.49 8.13 -16.65
CA LEU A 455 10.45 7.58 -18.01
C LEU A 455 11.86 7.36 -18.55
N CYS A 456 12.23 6.09 -18.70
CA CYS A 456 13.48 5.64 -19.31
C CYS A 456 13.31 4.24 -19.92
N GLU A 457 14.19 3.90 -20.84
CA GLU A 457 14.34 2.56 -21.41
C GLU A 457 15.02 1.66 -20.37
N LEU A 458 14.44 0.49 -20.10
CA LEU A 458 15.00 -0.50 -19.16
C LEU A 458 16.07 -1.38 -19.83
N ALA A 459 15.92 -1.64 -21.11
CA ALA A 459 16.86 -2.45 -21.88
C ALA A 459 17.75 -1.54 -22.72
N GLU A 460 19.06 -1.77 -22.66
CA GLU A 460 20.03 -1.09 -23.51
C GLU A 460 19.62 -1.30 -24.98
N THR A 461 19.33 -0.20 -25.65
CA THR A 461 19.08 -0.22 -27.08
C THR A 461 20.34 0.21 -27.78
N LYS A 462 20.67 -0.43 -28.90
CA LYS A 462 21.69 0.06 -29.84
C LYS A 462 21.23 1.33 -30.58
N VAL A 463 20.12 1.94 -30.16
CA VAL A 463 19.61 3.21 -30.69
C VAL A 463 20.21 4.34 -29.84
N PRO A 464 21.07 5.18 -30.42
CA PRO A 464 21.70 6.27 -29.68
C PRO A 464 20.68 7.34 -29.26
N GLY A 465 20.92 7.98 -28.11
CA GLY A 465 20.14 9.15 -27.66
C GLY A 465 18.83 8.83 -26.93
N GLU A 466 18.65 7.59 -26.48
CA GLU A 466 17.52 7.18 -25.64
C GLU A 466 17.85 7.35 -24.14
N PRO A 467 16.90 7.76 -23.28
CA PRO A 467 17.11 7.82 -21.83
C PRO A 467 17.21 6.41 -21.26
N LEU A 468 18.41 5.92 -20.99
CA LEU A 468 18.65 4.56 -20.47
C LEU A 468 18.63 4.53 -18.94
N PHE A 469 18.01 3.50 -18.36
CA PHE A 469 18.02 3.26 -16.92
C PHE A 469 19.41 2.79 -16.44
N PHE A 470 19.92 3.41 -15.37
CA PHE A 470 21.15 3.02 -14.68
C PHE A 470 20.81 2.62 -13.24
N GLY A 471 20.95 1.32 -12.92
CA GLY A 471 20.62 0.79 -11.60
C GLY A 471 21.39 1.47 -10.45
N THR A 472 22.66 1.82 -10.68
CA THR A 472 23.51 2.53 -9.71
C THR A 472 23.01 3.93 -9.35
N GLU A 473 22.13 4.51 -10.17
CA GLU A 473 21.55 5.84 -9.95
C GLU A 473 20.04 5.81 -9.68
N GLY A 474 19.42 4.62 -9.68
CA GLY A 474 17.99 4.46 -9.45
C GLY A 474 17.11 5.11 -10.53
N GLY A 475 17.64 5.28 -11.74
CA GLY A 475 16.95 5.97 -12.85
C GLY A 475 17.90 6.25 -14.03
N TRP A 476 17.44 7.06 -14.98
CA TRP A 476 18.31 7.60 -16.03
C TRP A 476 19.01 8.89 -15.57
N ARG A 477 19.83 9.51 -16.43
CA ARG A 477 20.59 10.75 -16.12
C ARG A 477 19.93 12.02 -16.69
N PRO A 478 18.85 12.55 -16.07
CA PRO A 478 18.11 13.70 -16.60
C PRO A 478 18.93 15.01 -16.60
N TYR A 479 20.04 15.04 -15.88
CA TYR A 479 20.97 16.19 -15.86
C TYR A 479 22.00 16.14 -16.99
N LEU A 480 22.07 15.06 -17.77
CA LEU A 480 22.91 14.98 -18.96
C LEU A 480 22.03 15.13 -20.21
N PRO A 481 22.44 15.98 -21.17
CA PRO A 481 21.67 16.16 -22.39
C PRO A 481 21.73 14.91 -23.27
N LEU A 482 20.61 14.56 -23.88
CA LEU A 482 20.54 13.57 -24.94
C LEU A 482 21.09 14.13 -26.27
N VAL A 483 21.49 13.23 -27.18
CA VAL A 483 22.00 13.63 -28.51
C VAL A 483 21.00 14.50 -29.27
N ASP A 484 19.72 14.08 -29.27
CA ASP A 484 18.64 14.84 -29.92
C ASP A 484 18.43 16.23 -29.26
N GLU A 485 18.66 16.36 -27.95
CA GLU A 485 18.57 17.64 -27.24
C GLU A 485 19.70 18.59 -27.67
N LEU A 486 20.93 18.09 -27.77
CA LEU A 486 22.09 18.86 -28.25
C LEU A 486 21.86 19.38 -29.68
N ILE A 487 21.34 18.53 -30.57
CA ILE A 487 21.10 18.90 -31.97
C ILE A 487 20.02 19.99 -32.06
N ASP A 488 18.92 19.87 -31.31
CA ASP A 488 17.87 20.88 -31.32
C ASP A 488 18.35 22.23 -30.77
N CYS A 489 19.20 22.23 -29.75
CA CYS A 489 19.82 23.44 -29.23
C CYS A 489 20.68 24.15 -30.29
N LEU A 490 21.46 23.40 -31.08
CA LEU A 490 22.30 23.96 -32.14
C LEU A 490 21.48 24.54 -33.30
N MET A 491 20.39 23.88 -33.68
CA MET A 491 19.54 24.32 -34.79
C MET A 491 18.76 25.60 -34.45
N ARG A 492 18.44 25.86 -33.18
CA ARG A 492 17.76 27.10 -32.77
C ARG A 492 18.62 28.34 -32.81
N ARG A 493 19.93 28.23 -32.54
CA ARG A 493 20.86 29.37 -32.61
C ARG A 493 20.97 29.97 -34.01
N LYS A 494 20.50 29.28 -35.06
CA LYS A 494 20.48 29.78 -36.44
C LYS A 494 19.19 30.54 -36.80
N MET A 495 18.20 30.63 -35.90
CA MET A 495 16.91 31.30 -36.15
C MET A 495 16.65 32.52 -35.24
N VAL A 496 17.66 32.93 -34.46
CA VAL A 496 17.73 34.22 -33.77
C VAL A 496 18.83 35.00 -34.45
#